data_AF-A0A9E5KLE9-F1
#
_entry.id   AF-A0A9E5KLE9-F1
#
_cell.length_a   1.000
_cell.length_b   1.000
_cell.length_c   1.000
_cell.angle_alpha   90.00
_cell.angle_beta   90.00
_cell.angle_gamma   90.00
#
_symmetry.space_group_name_H-M   'P 1'
#
loop_
_entity.id
_entity.type
_entity.pdbx_description
1 polymer ?
#
loop_
_entity_poly.entity_id
_entity_poly.type
_entity_poly.pdbx_seq_one_letter_code
_entity_poly.pdbx_strand_id
1 'polypeptide(L)'
;VASGQPAYLVSSLDSTKVDLLDKATRSAMERAETLARGSGSSVGALVSANQGVIQVVERGTTGSSDYGEYDTRTIEKTLRAVVSLEYAVR
;
A
#
# COMPACT_ATOMS: atom_id res chain seq x y z
N VAL A 1 -26.54 -30.04 9.56
CA VAL A 1 -25.47 -29.22 10.18
C VAL A 1 -24.87 -28.35 9.09
N ALA A 2 -25.02 -27.03 9.16
CA ALA A 2 -24.38 -26.14 8.20
C ALA A 2 -22.93 -25.96 8.67
N SER A 3 -21.98 -26.61 8.02
CA SER A 3 -20.56 -26.34 8.25
C SER A 3 -20.29 -24.90 7.83
N GLY A 4 -19.98 -24.03 8.79
CA GLY A 4 -19.47 -22.69 8.50
C GLY A 4 -18.18 -22.82 7.70
N GLN A 5 -18.10 -22.12 6.55
CA GLN A 5 -16.88 -22.11 5.75
C GLN A 5 -15.69 -21.66 6.61
N PRO A 6 -14.52 -22.30 6.48
CA PRO A 6 -13.33 -21.88 7.21
C PRO A 6 -12.95 -20.45 6.83
N ALA A 7 -12.61 -19.64 7.83
CA ALA A 7 -12.10 -18.28 7.65
C ALA A 7 -10.57 -18.30 7.72
N TYR A 8 -9.92 -17.85 6.64
CA TYR A 8 -8.47 -17.72 6.57
C TYR A 8 -8.08 -16.27 6.92
N LEU A 9 -7.43 -16.09 8.08
CA LEU A 9 -6.96 -14.80 8.57
C LEU A 9 -5.44 -14.71 8.47
N VAL A 10 -4.92 -13.56 8.05
CA VAL A 10 -3.46 -13.32 8.02
C VAL A 10 -3.02 -12.88 9.41
N SER A 11 -2.32 -13.74 10.15
CA SER A 11 -1.85 -13.46 11.51
C SER A 11 -0.57 -12.60 11.54
N SER A 12 0.18 -12.51 10.44
CA SER A 12 1.48 -11.82 10.34
C SER A 12 1.40 -10.39 9.77
N LEU A 13 0.26 -9.72 9.91
CA LEU A 13 0.02 -8.43 9.29
C LEU A 13 0.95 -7.33 9.83
N ASP A 14 1.23 -7.27 11.13
CA ASP A 14 1.88 -6.09 11.72
C ASP A 14 3.34 -5.89 11.31
N SER A 15 4.14 -6.96 11.24
CA SER A 15 5.51 -6.87 10.73
C SER A 15 5.54 -6.58 9.23
N THR A 16 4.58 -7.13 8.49
CA THR A 16 4.47 -6.94 7.03
C THR A 16 4.03 -5.52 6.70
N LYS A 17 3.19 -4.88 7.53
CA LYS A 17 2.74 -3.49 7.34
C LYS A 17 3.92 -2.51 7.33
N VAL A 18 4.85 -2.62 8.28
CA VAL A 18 5.99 -1.70 8.38
C VAL A 18 6.89 -1.81 7.15
N ASP A 19 7.22 -3.03 6.73
CA ASP A 19 7.99 -3.30 5.52
C ASP A 19 7.27 -2.79 4.25
N LEU A 20 5.95 -2.96 4.18
CA LEU A 20 5.14 -2.48 3.06
C LEU A 20 5.12 -0.95 2.97
N LEU A 21 5.10 -0.26 4.11
CA LEU A 21 5.15 1.20 4.18
C LEU A 21 6.53 1.74 3.78
N ASP A 22 7.62 1.11 4.23
CA ASP A 22 8.97 1.47 3.81
C ASP A 22 9.13 1.32 2.29
N LYS A 23 8.69 0.19 1.72
CA LYS A 23 8.68 -0.05 0.27
C LYS A 23 7.83 0.98 -0.49
N ALA A 24 6.62 1.28 0.00
CA ALA A 24 5.73 2.26 -0.62
C ALA A 24 6.34 3.67 -0.59
N THR A 25 6.98 4.04 0.52
CA THR A 25 7.64 5.34 0.70
C THR A 25 8.83 5.50 -0.24
N ARG A 26 9.68 4.47 -0.36
CA ARG A 26 10.81 4.48 -1.31
C ARG A 26 10.33 4.60 -2.75
N SER A 27 9.29 3.84 -3.13
CA SER A 27 8.71 3.94 -4.48
C SER A 27 8.14 5.33 -4.76
N ALA A 28 7.49 5.97 -3.78
CA ALA A 28 7.00 7.33 -3.92
C ALA A 28 8.15 8.35 -4.10
N MET A 29 9.25 8.21 -3.34
CA MET A 29 10.44 9.04 -3.47
C MET A 29 11.08 8.91 -4.86
N GLU A 30 11.30 7.69 -5.36
CA GLU A 30 11.88 7.46 -6.70
C GLU A 30 11.06 8.11 -7.82
N ARG A 31 9.72 8.05 -7.69
CA ARG A 31 8.80 8.72 -8.62
C ARG A 31 8.90 10.23 -8.52
N ALA A 32 8.91 10.78 -7.30
CA ALA A 32 9.08 12.22 -7.09
C ALA A 32 10.40 12.72 -7.69
N GLU A 33 11.50 11.98 -7.51
CA GLU A 33 12.79 12.32 -8.11
C GLU A 33 12.77 12.28 -9.62
N THR A 34 12.13 11.27 -10.21
CA THR A 34 12.01 11.14 -11.67
C THR A 34 11.24 12.32 -12.27
N LEU A 35 10.13 12.70 -11.63
CA LEU A 35 9.33 13.85 -12.04
C LEU A 35 10.10 15.16 -11.89
N ALA A 36 10.73 15.39 -10.73
CA ALA A 36 11.50 16.61 -10.48
C ALA A 36 12.67 16.75 -11.47
N ARG A 37 13.45 15.68 -11.69
CA ARG A 37 14.54 15.70 -12.68
C ARG A 37 14.03 16.00 -14.08
N GLY A 38 12.90 15.41 -14.47
CA GLY A 38 12.26 15.67 -15.76
C GLY A 38 11.78 17.12 -15.95
N SER A 39 11.50 17.84 -14.86
CA SER A 39 11.11 19.26 -14.88
C SER A 39 12.28 20.23 -14.65
N GLY A 40 13.53 19.75 -14.61
CA GLY A 40 14.71 20.58 -14.34
C GLY A 40 14.84 21.02 -12.88
N SER A 41 14.16 20.33 -11.96
CA SER A 41 14.21 20.58 -10.53
C SER A 41 14.69 19.33 -9.79
N SER A 42 14.74 19.41 -8.47
CA SER A 42 15.10 18.29 -7.60
C SER A 42 14.18 18.23 -6.39
N VAL A 43 14.06 17.03 -5.82
CA VAL A 43 13.24 16.80 -4.63
C VAL A 43 13.91 17.46 -3.43
N GLY A 44 13.11 18.22 -2.69
CA GLY A 44 13.48 18.91 -1.45
C GLY A 44 12.95 18.18 -0.21
N ALA A 45 12.77 18.92 0.88
CA ALA A 45 12.28 18.35 2.13
C ALA A 45 10.84 17.81 2.00
N LEU A 46 10.54 16.77 2.77
CA LEU A 46 9.17 16.26 2.92
C LEU A 46 8.33 17.32 3.65
N VAL A 47 7.22 17.71 3.04
CA VAL A 47 6.28 18.73 3.55
C VAL A 47 5.11 18.06 4.26
N SER A 48 4.59 16.97 3.67
CA SER A 48 3.45 16.23 4.21
C SER A 48 3.58 14.75 3.88
N ALA A 49 3.11 13.90 4.79
CA ALA A 49 2.99 12.46 4.59
C ALA A 49 1.64 11.97 5.11
N ASN A 50 0.93 11.24 4.27
CA ASN A 50 -0.33 10.60 4.61
C ASN A 50 -0.25 9.11 4.26
N GLN A 51 -0.55 8.26 5.24
CA GLN A 51 -0.69 6.83 5.04
C GLN A 51 -2.16 6.51 4.75
N GLY A 52 -2.42 6.01 3.54
CA GLY A 52 -3.73 5.51 3.16
C GLY A 52 -4.07 4.15 3.79
N VAL A 53 -5.27 3.67 3.51
CA VAL A 53 -5.75 2.37 4.02
C VAL A 53 -4.94 1.23 3.39
N ILE A 54 -4.49 0.29 4.23
CA ILE A 54 -3.87 -0.96 3.77
C ILE A 54 -4.98 -1.91 3.36
N GLN A 55 -4.99 -2.31 2.09
CA GLN A 55 -5.95 -3.24 1.52
C GLN A 55 -5.36 -4.64 1.51
N VAL A 56 -6.16 -5.64 1.90
CA VAL A 56 -5.78 -7.06 1.86
C VAL A 56 -6.77 -7.74 0.93
N VAL A 57 -6.39 -7.90 -0.34
CA VAL A 57 -7.27 -8.46 -1.38
C VAL A 57 -6.86 -9.89 -1.73
N GLU A 58 -7.75 -10.62 -2.41
CA GLU A 58 -7.43 -11.94 -2.97
C GLU A 58 -6.30 -11.84 -4.01
N ARG A 59 -5.52 -12.93 -4.17
CA ARG A 59 -4.45 -12.99 -5.18
C ARG A 59 -5.05 -12.86 -6.59
N GLY A 60 -4.64 -11.83 -7.32
CA GLY A 60 -5.04 -11.61 -8.72
C GLY A 60 -6.22 -10.65 -8.92
N THR A 61 -6.80 -10.10 -7.85
CA THR A 61 -7.87 -9.11 -7.96
C THR A 61 -7.31 -7.75 -8.36
N THR A 62 -7.68 -7.27 -9.55
CA THR A 62 -7.34 -5.92 -10.05
C THR A 62 -8.37 -4.86 -9.65
N GLY A 63 -9.52 -5.28 -9.13
CA GLY A 63 -10.59 -4.42 -8.61
C GLY A 63 -10.25 -3.86 -7.23
N SER A 64 -10.34 -2.54 -7.09
CA SER A 64 -10.22 -1.83 -5.82
C SER A 64 -11.62 -1.39 -5.41
N SER A 65 -12.22 -2.03 -4.41
CA SER A 65 -13.37 -1.47 -3.71
C SER A 65 -12.83 -0.49 -2.66
N ASP A 66 -13.35 0.74 -2.63
CA ASP A 66 -12.91 1.80 -1.69
C ASP A 66 -13.26 1.48 -0.22
N TYR A 67 -14.03 0.42 0.00
CA TYR A 67 -14.33 -0.16 1.30
C TYR A 67 -13.48 -1.43 1.49
N GLY A 68 -12.54 -1.38 2.44
CA GLY A 68 -11.59 -2.47 2.71
C GLY A 68 -12.23 -3.86 2.72
N GLU A 69 -11.98 -4.62 1.66
CA GLU A 69 -12.58 -5.93 1.45
C GLU A 69 -11.64 -7.00 2.03
N TYR A 70 -11.91 -7.44 3.26
CA TYR A 70 -11.16 -8.52 3.90
C TYR A 70 -11.77 -9.86 3.51
N ASP A 71 -11.34 -10.42 2.37
CA ASP A 71 -11.82 -11.74 1.94
C ASP A 71 -11.30 -12.82 2.91
N THR A 72 -12.20 -13.62 3.48
CA THR A 72 -11.84 -14.74 4.38
C THR A 72 -11.84 -16.11 3.67
N ARG A 73 -12.12 -16.16 2.36
CA ARG A 73 -12.37 -17.42 1.62
C ARG A 73 -11.11 -18.04 1.00
N THR A 74 -10.08 -17.25 0.72
CA THR A 74 -8.87 -17.72 0.02
C THR A 74 -7.60 -17.68 0.88
N ILE A 75 -6.70 -18.64 0.65
CA ILE A 75 -5.44 -18.80 1.40
C ILE A 75 -4.40 -17.77 0.96
N GLU A 76 -4.31 -17.47 -0.34
CA GLU A 76 -3.34 -16.53 -0.88
C GLU A 76 -3.91 -15.10 -0.92
N LYS A 77 -3.20 -14.16 -0.29
CA LYS A 77 -3.60 -12.75 -0.19
C LYS A 77 -2.55 -11.81 -0.78
N THR A 78 -3.02 -10.74 -1.39
CA THR A 78 -2.21 -9.61 -1.84
C THR A 78 -2.43 -8.45 -0.89
N LEU A 79 -1.35 -7.94 -0.28
CA LEU A 79 -1.41 -6.71 0.51
C LEU A 79 -1.02 -5.53 -0.37
N ARG A 80 -1.82 -4.46 -0.31
CA ARG A 80 -1.54 -3.18 -0.96
C ARG A 80 -1.55 -2.06 0.08
N ALA A 81 -0.43 -1.34 0.18
CA ALA A 81 -0.36 -0.07 0.91
C ALA A 81 -0.28 1.09 -0.08
N VAL A 82 -1.01 2.16 0.22
CA VAL A 82 -0.94 3.42 -0.51
C VAL A 82 -0.41 4.48 0.44
N VAL A 83 0.58 5.24 -0.01
CA VAL A 83 1.12 6.41 0.69
C VAL A 83 1.04 7.62 -0.23
N SER A 84 0.72 8.77 0.35
CA SER A 84 0.70 10.07 -0.32
C SER A 84 1.73 10.95 0.36
N LEU A 85 2.74 11.36 -0.39
CA LEU A 85 3.86 12.17 0.10
C LEU A 85 3.95 13.45 -0.72
N GLU A 86 4.07 14.58 -0.03
CA GLU A 86 4.30 15.88 -0.65
C GLU A 86 5.70 16.36 -0.31
N TYR A 87 6.45 16.72 -1.34
CA TYR A 87 7.81 17.22 -1.21
C TYR A 87 7.89 18.65 -1.73
N ALA A 88 8.72 19.46 -1.08
CA ALA A 88 9.18 20.71 -1.66
C ALA A 88 10.03 20.42 -2.91
N VAL A 89 10.12 21.39 -3.81
CA VAL A 89 10.95 21.31 -5.02
C VAL A 89 12.04 22.38 -4.94
N ARG A 90 13.25 22.06 -5.39
CA ARG A 90 14.41 22.95 -5.40
C ARG A 90 15.18 22.90 -6.72
#